data_AF-A0A0F9TQV9-F1
#
_entry.id   AF-A0A0F9TQV9-F1
#
_cell.length_a   1.000
_cell.length_b   1.000
_cell.length_c   1.000
_cell.angle_alpha   90.00
_cell.angle_beta   90.00
_cell.angle_gamma   90.00
#
_symmetry.space_group_name_H-M   'P 1'
#
loop_
_entity.id
_entity.type
_entity.pdbx_description
1 polymer ?
#
loop_
_entity_poly.entity_id
_entity_poly.type
_entity_poly.pdbx_seq_one_letter_code
_entity_poly.pdbx_strand_id
1 'polypeptide(L)'
;MSHVTLAVAAVAVSMALAPAGAMAAAGHSSETEDDGHGASAPLEQMREMHQGHEHGHDFEAIEEMPPEQVDRMMGFMRDIGIALPPLDAERGRKLFVDKGCVVCHSVNGVGVEVGPSLDAAEMPSPMNAFEFAARMWRGAAAMTAMQEAEFGAVIDLSGQDLADLVAFAHDAEEQKKLTLDQVPEKFRDKLEQ
;
A
#
# COMPACT_ATOMS: atom_id res chain seq x y z
N MET A 1 -14.24 -7.49 -54.35
CA MET A 1 -15.57 -7.13 -53.81
C MET A 1 -15.60 -7.67 -52.38
N SER A 2 -15.67 -6.94 -51.28
CA SER A 2 -15.86 -5.52 -50.99
C SER A 2 -15.18 -5.24 -49.64
N HIS A 3 -14.44 -4.13 -49.52
CA HIS A 3 -13.95 -3.61 -48.25
C HIS A 3 -15.05 -2.75 -47.62
N VAL A 4 -15.36 -2.97 -46.33
CA VAL A 4 -16.22 -2.08 -45.54
C VAL A 4 -15.32 -1.31 -44.57
N THR A 5 -15.10 -0.04 -44.89
CA THR A 5 -14.40 0.94 -44.06
C THR A 5 -15.37 1.49 -43.03
N LEU A 6 -15.10 1.30 -41.73
CA LEU A 6 -15.88 1.90 -40.66
C LEU A 6 -15.19 3.22 -40.25
N ALA A 7 -15.80 4.35 -40.62
CA ALA A 7 -15.41 5.67 -40.14
C ALA A 7 -16.24 5.99 -38.88
N VAL A 8 -15.59 6.16 -37.73
CA VAL A 8 -16.23 6.69 -36.52
C VAL A 8 -15.82 8.15 -36.38
N ALA A 9 -16.82 9.03 -36.52
CA ALA A 9 -16.69 10.47 -36.46
C ALA A 9 -16.40 10.95 -35.03
N ALA A 10 -15.41 11.85 -34.89
CA ALA A 10 -15.13 12.57 -33.65
C ALA A 10 -16.18 13.68 -33.44
N VAL A 11 -16.88 13.65 -32.30
CA VAL A 11 -17.77 14.73 -31.88
C VAL A 11 -16.95 15.72 -31.05
N ALA A 12 -16.71 16.90 -31.61
CA ALA A 12 -16.12 18.03 -30.91
C ALA A 12 -17.22 18.76 -30.12
N VAL A 13 -17.06 18.89 -28.80
CA VAL A 13 -17.90 19.74 -27.95
C VAL A 13 -17.22 21.10 -27.82
N SER A 14 -17.78 22.12 -28.44
CA SER A 14 -17.33 23.51 -28.33
C SER A 14 -18.05 24.24 -27.19
N MET A 15 -17.26 25.03 -26.46
CA MET A 15 -17.56 25.84 -25.27
C MET A 15 -18.71 26.84 -25.45
N ALA A 16 -19.39 27.17 -24.36
CA ALA A 16 -20.07 28.46 -24.19
C ALA A 16 -19.67 29.08 -22.84
N LEU A 17 -18.82 30.11 -22.88
CA LEU A 17 -18.73 31.12 -21.81
C LEU A 17 -19.92 32.07 -21.94
N ALA A 18 -20.58 32.38 -20.84
CA ALA A 18 -21.52 33.50 -20.74
C ALA A 18 -20.92 34.61 -19.86
N PRO A 19 -21.23 35.89 -20.15
CA PRO A 19 -20.47 37.04 -19.67
C PRO A 19 -20.94 37.55 -18.30
N ALA A 20 -20.01 38.20 -17.60
CA ALA A 20 -20.28 39.05 -16.45
C ALA A 20 -20.92 40.38 -16.88
N GLY A 21 -21.95 40.84 -16.15
CA GLY A 21 -22.53 42.18 -16.32
C GLY A 21 -23.57 42.49 -15.24
N ALA A 22 -23.25 43.45 -14.37
CA ALA A 22 -23.99 43.91 -13.19
C ALA A 22 -25.20 44.83 -13.49
N MET A 23 -26.13 44.96 -12.54
CA MET A 23 -26.78 46.23 -12.09
C MET A 23 -27.60 46.01 -10.80
N ALA A 24 -27.87 47.10 -10.08
CA ALA A 24 -27.99 47.20 -8.62
C ALA A 24 -29.42 47.30 -8.02
N ALA A 25 -29.47 46.92 -6.73
CA ALA A 25 -30.22 47.45 -5.57
C ALA A 25 -31.76 47.65 -5.57
N ALA A 26 -32.43 46.93 -4.65
CA ALA A 26 -33.39 47.51 -3.69
C ALA A 26 -33.55 46.53 -2.49
N GLY A 27 -33.43 47.05 -1.26
CA GLY A 27 -33.20 46.26 -0.05
C GLY A 27 -34.45 45.79 0.70
N HIS A 28 -34.20 44.92 1.68
CA HIS A 28 -34.71 45.02 3.05
C HIS A 28 -33.85 44.11 3.93
N SER A 29 -33.37 44.71 5.02
CA SER A 29 -32.53 44.15 6.07
C SER A 29 -33.19 42.99 6.82
N SER A 30 -32.47 41.88 6.94
CA SER A 30 -32.41 41.09 8.17
C SER A 30 -31.00 40.55 8.29
N GLU A 31 -30.25 41.08 9.24
CA GLU A 31 -28.95 40.57 9.65
C GLU A 31 -29.13 39.14 10.15
N THR A 32 -28.57 38.17 9.43
CA THR A 32 -28.22 36.87 9.99
C THR A 32 -26.73 36.91 10.23
N GLU A 33 -26.34 36.76 11.49
CA GLU A 33 -24.96 36.63 11.93
C GLU A 33 -24.27 35.53 11.09
N ASP A 34 -23.26 35.95 10.33
CA ASP A 34 -22.37 35.10 9.55
C ASP A 34 -21.27 34.60 10.50
N ASP A 35 -21.58 33.55 11.25
CA ASP A 35 -20.63 32.86 12.11
C ASP A 35 -19.70 32.06 11.20
N GLY A 36 -18.61 32.71 10.72
CA GLY A 36 -17.65 32.21 9.74
C GLY A 36 -17.17 30.76 9.91
N HIS A 37 -18.01 29.80 9.53
CA HIS A 37 -17.71 28.38 9.37
C HIS A 37 -17.82 28.02 7.88
N GLY A 38 -17.01 28.71 7.08
CA GLY A 38 -16.93 28.50 5.64
C GLY A 38 -16.25 27.18 5.30
N ALA A 39 -16.97 26.30 4.59
CA ALA A 39 -16.49 25.20 3.74
C ALA A 39 -15.51 24.13 4.29
N SER A 40 -14.98 24.27 5.51
CA SER A 40 -14.02 23.35 6.13
C SER A 40 -14.69 22.29 7.00
N ALA A 41 -15.91 22.53 7.49
CA ALA A 41 -16.57 21.66 8.46
C ALA A 41 -16.76 20.20 7.99
N PRO A 42 -17.14 19.90 6.72
CA PRO A 42 -17.30 18.51 6.29
C PRO A 42 -15.99 17.75 6.16
N LEU A 43 -14.90 18.43 5.77
CA LEU A 43 -13.58 17.82 5.60
C LEU A 43 -12.83 17.67 6.94
N GLU A 44 -13.04 18.60 7.87
CA GLU A 44 -12.52 18.51 9.23
C GLU A 44 -13.24 17.42 10.01
N GLN A 45 -14.56 17.30 9.86
CA GLN A 45 -15.35 16.20 10.42
C GLN A 45 -14.92 14.84 9.83
N MET A 46 -14.63 14.78 8.53
CA MET A 46 -14.10 13.58 7.90
C MET A 46 -12.72 13.23 8.47
N ARG A 47 -11.85 14.22 8.65
CA ARG A 47 -10.52 14.05 9.27
C ARG A 47 -10.62 13.55 10.71
N GLU A 48 -11.53 14.07 11.52
CA GLU A 48 -11.78 13.61 12.88
C GLU A 48 -12.32 12.17 12.93
N MET A 49 -13.22 11.79 12.01
CA MET A 49 -13.67 10.40 11.90
C MET A 49 -12.56 9.42 11.53
N HIS A 50 -11.52 9.87 10.83
CA HIS A 50 -10.36 9.05 10.45
C HIS A 50 -9.25 9.03 11.52
N GLN A 51 -9.40 9.78 12.61
CA GLN A 51 -8.35 9.97 13.63
C GLN A 51 -8.39 9.01 14.82
N GLY A 52 -9.17 7.92 14.80
CA GLY A 52 -9.10 6.94 15.88
C GLY A 52 -9.70 5.59 15.53
N HIS A 53 -8.86 4.55 15.51
CA HIS A 53 -8.63 3.70 16.68
C HIS A 53 -7.65 2.57 16.29
N GLU A 54 -6.57 2.43 17.04
CA GLU A 54 -5.69 1.27 16.96
C GLU A 54 -6.34 0.11 17.72
N HIS A 55 -6.55 -1.03 17.04
CA HIS A 55 -6.98 -2.27 17.65
C HIS A 55 -5.79 -3.24 17.67
N GLY A 56 -4.96 -3.09 18.71
CA GLY A 56 -3.77 -3.89 18.96
C GLY A 56 -3.93 -4.78 20.19
N HIS A 57 -5.04 -5.48 20.33
CA HIS A 57 -5.22 -6.51 21.36
C HIS A 57 -6.06 -7.62 20.72
N ASP A 58 -5.64 -8.89 20.84
CA ASP A 58 -6.44 -10.15 20.64
C ASP A 58 -5.71 -11.30 19.91
N PHE A 59 -4.39 -11.24 19.65
CA PHE A 59 -3.68 -12.38 19.06
C PHE A 59 -3.22 -13.45 20.08
N GLU A 60 -2.98 -13.10 21.35
CA GLU A 60 -2.67 -14.09 22.40
C GLU A 60 -3.81 -15.11 22.57
N ALA A 61 -5.06 -14.70 22.35
CA ALA A 61 -6.22 -15.59 22.38
C ALA A 61 -6.23 -16.63 21.23
N ILE A 62 -5.53 -16.36 20.12
CA ILE A 62 -5.42 -17.29 18.98
C ILE A 62 -4.43 -18.41 19.30
N GLU A 63 -3.34 -18.11 20.01
CA GLU A 63 -2.35 -19.11 20.41
C GLU A 63 -2.90 -20.12 21.43
N GLU A 64 -3.87 -19.68 22.24
CA GLU A 64 -4.57 -20.52 23.21
C GLU A 64 -5.81 -21.24 22.64
N MET A 65 -6.16 -21.00 21.36
CA MET A 65 -7.33 -21.65 20.76
C MET A 65 -7.11 -23.15 20.54
N PRO A 66 -8.07 -24.00 20.91
CA PRO A 66 -7.98 -25.41 20.64
C PRO A 66 -8.09 -25.67 19.12
N PRO A 67 -7.40 -26.69 18.57
CA PRO A 67 -7.26 -26.86 17.12
C PRO A 67 -8.58 -26.90 16.35
N GLU A 68 -9.62 -27.50 16.94
CA GLU A 68 -10.95 -27.56 16.33
C GLU A 68 -11.61 -26.19 16.17
N GLN A 69 -11.24 -25.22 17.00
CA GLN A 69 -11.74 -23.85 16.92
C GLN A 69 -11.02 -23.06 15.81
N VAL A 70 -9.72 -23.28 15.65
CA VAL A 70 -8.94 -22.74 14.53
C VAL A 70 -9.46 -23.29 13.20
N ASP A 71 -9.72 -24.60 13.13
CA ASP A 71 -10.29 -25.23 11.93
C ASP A 71 -11.67 -24.67 11.57
N ARG A 72 -12.52 -24.43 12.57
CA ARG A 72 -13.82 -23.79 12.36
C ARG A 72 -13.68 -22.35 11.89
N MET A 73 -12.78 -21.57 12.48
CA MET A 73 -12.52 -20.18 12.08
C MET A 73 -12.03 -20.12 10.63
N MET A 74 -11.03 -20.92 10.29
CA MET A 74 -10.49 -20.98 8.92
C MET A 74 -11.50 -21.55 7.92
N GLY A 75 -12.37 -22.48 8.36
CA GLY A 75 -13.51 -22.96 7.59
C GLY A 75 -14.48 -21.82 7.25
N PHE A 76 -14.93 -21.07 8.25
CA PHE A 76 -15.80 -19.92 8.06
C PHE A 76 -15.18 -18.87 7.14
N MET A 77 -13.90 -18.52 7.32
CA MET A 77 -13.19 -17.58 6.45
C MET A 77 -13.20 -18.02 4.98
N ARG A 78 -12.97 -19.30 4.71
CA ARG A 78 -13.08 -19.85 3.35
C ARG A 78 -14.50 -19.81 2.82
N ASP A 79 -15.50 -20.11 3.64
CA ASP A 79 -16.92 -20.11 3.23
C ASP A 79 -17.40 -18.71 2.81
N ILE A 80 -16.90 -17.66 3.45
CA ILE A 80 -17.17 -16.26 3.07
C ILE A 80 -16.23 -15.73 1.97
N GLY A 81 -15.35 -16.58 1.43
CA GLY A 81 -14.45 -16.25 0.32
C GLY A 81 -13.19 -15.47 0.70
N ILE A 82 -12.86 -15.38 2.00
CA ILE A 82 -11.60 -14.80 2.46
C ILE A 82 -10.51 -15.88 2.46
N ALA A 83 -9.50 -15.69 1.62
CA ALA A 83 -8.31 -16.53 1.59
C ALA A 83 -7.17 -15.84 2.35
N LEU A 84 -6.71 -16.47 3.43
CA LEU A 84 -5.45 -16.11 4.08
C LEU A 84 -4.35 -17.06 3.54
N PRO A 85 -3.46 -16.58 2.66
CA PRO A 85 -2.35 -17.39 2.19
C PRO A 85 -1.44 -17.78 3.36
N PRO A 86 -0.82 -18.98 3.32
CA PRO A 86 0.16 -19.36 4.33
C PRO A 86 1.34 -18.40 4.31
N LEU A 87 1.80 -18.02 5.49
CA LEU A 87 2.97 -17.15 5.70
C LEU A 87 4.24 -18.01 5.73
N ASP A 88 5.26 -17.64 4.95
CA ASP A 88 6.55 -18.32 4.90
C ASP A 88 7.70 -17.30 4.89
N ALA A 89 8.30 -17.07 6.05
CA ALA A 89 9.38 -16.09 6.21
C ALA A 89 10.65 -16.51 5.46
N GLU A 90 10.96 -17.81 5.35
CA GLU A 90 12.13 -18.29 4.61
C GLU A 90 11.98 -17.97 3.12
N ARG A 91 10.79 -18.24 2.56
CA ARG A 91 10.48 -17.86 1.19
C ARG A 91 10.48 -16.34 1.01
N GLY A 92 10.00 -15.60 2.00
CA GLY A 92 10.03 -14.14 2.02
C GLY A 92 11.45 -13.57 1.96
N ARG A 93 12.39 -14.14 2.73
CA ARG A 93 13.82 -13.77 2.68
C ARG A 93 14.40 -13.96 1.29
N LYS A 94 14.09 -15.08 0.65
CA LYS A 94 14.56 -15.38 -0.71
C LYS A 94 13.94 -14.42 -1.73
N LEU A 95 12.64 -14.12 -1.61
CA LEU A 95 11.96 -13.14 -2.47
C LEU A 95 12.55 -11.74 -2.33
N PHE A 96 12.87 -11.31 -1.11
CA PHE A 96 13.47 -10.00 -0.84
C PHE A 96 14.74 -9.74 -1.66
N VAL A 97 15.62 -10.75 -1.80
CA VAL A 97 16.82 -10.64 -2.62
C VAL A 97 16.56 -10.91 -4.11
N ASP A 98 15.73 -11.89 -4.46
CA ASP A 98 15.53 -12.32 -5.85
C ASP A 98 14.73 -11.32 -6.69
N LYS A 99 13.74 -10.68 -6.06
CA LYS A 99 12.90 -9.63 -6.67
C LYS A 99 13.63 -8.28 -6.72
N GLY A 100 14.70 -8.11 -5.95
CA GLY A 100 15.52 -6.90 -5.94
C GLY A 100 15.12 -5.86 -4.88
N CYS A 101 14.30 -6.23 -3.89
CA CYS A 101 13.92 -5.32 -2.80
C CYS A 101 15.15 -4.82 -2.02
N VAL A 102 16.15 -5.69 -1.85
CA VAL A 102 17.44 -5.41 -1.18
C VAL A 102 18.24 -4.25 -1.80
N VAL A 103 17.98 -3.90 -3.07
CA VAL A 103 18.68 -2.81 -3.76
C VAL A 103 18.32 -1.44 -3.18
N CYS A 104 17.11 -1.30 -2.61
CA CYS A 104 16.66 -0.03 -2.06
C CYS A 104 16.28 -0.12 -0.57
N HIS A 105 15.94 -1.30 -0.06
CA HIS A 105 15.59 -1.52 1.34
C HIS A 105 16.69 -2.31 2.04
N SER A 106 16.91 -2.01 3.32
CA SER A 106 17.82 -2.77 4.18
C SER A 106 17.03 -3.70 5.12
N VAL A 107 17.63 -4.85 5.42
CA VAL A 107 17.20 -5.78 6.46
C VAL A 107 18.45 -6.38 7.09
N ASN A 108 18.57 -6.35 8.41
CA ASN A 108 19.69 -6.88 9.19
C ASN A 108 21.05 -6.35 8.67
N GLY A 109 21.08 -5.06 8.29
CA GLY A 109 22.27 -4.42 7.71
C GLY A 109 22.66 -4.89 6.30
N VAL A 110 21.82 -5.70 5.63
CA VAL A 110 22.00 -6.14 4.25
C VAL A 110 21.06 -5.34 3.34
N GLY A 111 21.64 -4.69 2.33
CA GLY A 111 20.93 -3.84 1.39
C GLY A 111 21.37 -2.38 1.49
N VAL A 112 20.60 -1.49 0.88
CA VAL A 112 20.83 -0.04 0.89
C VAL A 112 19.66 0.66 1.60
N GLU A 113 19.88 1.83 2.17
CA GLU A 113 18.87 2.62 2.89
C GLU A 113 18.30 3.76 2.03
N VAL A 114 17.90 3.46 0.80
CA VAL A 114 17.22 4.42 -0.09
C VAL A 114 15.73 4.52 0.28
N GLY A 115 15.10 3.37 0.47
CA GLY A 115 13.79 3.22 1.08
C GLY A 115 13.90 2.99 2.58
N PRO A 116 12.76 2.99 3.31
CA PRO A 116 12.76 2.68 4.74
C PRO A 116 13.31 1.29 5.00
N SER A 117 13.98 1.10 6.15
CA SER A 117 14.36 -0.22 6.63
C SER A 117 13.13 -1.12 6.74
N LEU A 118 13.32 -2.40 6.46
CA LEU A 118 12.32 -3.45 6.67
C LEU A 118 12.68 -4.37 7.83
N ASP A 119 13.55 -3.90 8.74
CA ASP A 119 13.89 -4.60 9.97
C ASP A 119 12.65 -4.89 10.82
N ALA A 120 12.56 -6.11 11.34
CA ALA A 120 11.45 -6.56 12.17
C ALA A 120 11.32 -5.73 13.46
N ALA A 121 12.42 -5.16 13.93
CA ALA A 121 12.43 -4.26 15.09
C ALA A 121 11.69 -2.93 14.83
N GLU A 122 11.54 -2.53 13.56
CA GLU A 122 10.85 -1.30 13.14
C GLU A 122 9.43 -1.57 12.62
N MET A 123 9.06 -2.85 12.52
CA MET A 123 7.72 -3.24 12.07
C MET A 123 6.70 -3.13 13.21
N PRO A 124 5.50 -2.59 12.94
CA PRO A 124 4.40 -2.57 13.89
C PRO A 124 4.05 -3.99 14.36
N SER A 125 3.82 -4.13 15.67
CA SER A 125 3.28 -5.34 16.28
C SER A 125 1.86 -5.06 16.81
N PRO A 126 0.88 -5.95 16.60
CA PRO A 126 1.01 -7.25 15.93
C PRO A 126 1.20 -7.13 14.41
N MET A 127 1.73 -8.19 13.79
CA MET A 127 1.88 -8.28 12.34
C MET A 127 0.53 -8.02 11.65
N ASN A 128 0.51 -7.05 10.74
CA ASN A 128 -0.68 -6.70 9.97
C ASN A 128 -0.35 -6.58 8.48
N ALA A 129 -0.70 -7.62 7.72
CA ALA A 129 -0.46 -7.67 6.27
C ALA A 129 -1.17 -6.55 5.49
N PHE A 130 -2.34 -6.11 5.96
CA PHE A 130 -3.08 -5.02 5.31
C PHE A 130 -2.40 -3.67 5.53
N GLU A 131 -1.89 -3.40 6.74
CA GLU A 131 -1.12 -2.18 7.01
C GLU A 131 0.21 -2.19 6.26
N PHE A 132 0.88 -3.35 6.16
CA PHE A 132 2.07 -3.49 5.34
C PHE A 132 1.79 -3.15 3.87
N ALA A 133 0.70 -3.71 3.30
CA ALA A 133 0.27 -3.39 1.94
C ALA A 133 -0.10 -1.90 1.78
N ALA A 134 -0.77 -1.29 2.76
CA ALA A 134 -1.11 0.13 2.74
C ALA A 134 0.13 1.04 2.83
N ARG A 135 1.16 0.65 3.60
CA ARG A 135 2.47 1.31 3.62
C ARG A 135 3.14 1.25 2.25
N MET A 136 3.20 0.07 1.62
CA MET A 136 3.70 -0.07 0.25
C MET A 136 2.91 0.80 -0.74
N TRP A 137 1.58 0.81 -0.62
CA TRP A 137 0.72 1.62 -1.49
C TRP A 137 1.00 3.12 -1.39
N ARG A 138 1.21 3.64 -0.17
CA ARG A 138 1.61 5.04 0.05
C ARG A 138 2.96 5.37 -0.61
N GLY A 139 3.88 4.41 -0.64
CA GLY A 139 5.19 4.55 -1.30
C GLY A 139 5.22 4.20 -2.80
N ALA A 140 4.12 3.70 -3.37
CA ALA A 140 4.12 3.01 -4.65
C ALA A 140 4.63 3.85 -5.83
N ALA A 141 4.31 5.15 -5.87
CA ALA A 141 4.77 6.04 -6.94
C ALA A 141 6.30 6.21 -6.95
N ALA A 142 6.90 6.41 -5.77
CA ALA A 142 8.35 6.53 -5.64
C ALA A 142 9.04 5.19 -5.91
N MET A 143 8.49 4.09 -5.38
CA MET A 143 8.99 2.74 -5.62
C MET A 143 8.97 2.41 -7.12
N THR A 144 7.86 2.67 -7.81
CA THR A 144 7.70 2.40 -9.24
C THR A 144 8.71 3.21 -10.08
N ALA A 145 8.85 4.51 -9.78
CA ALA A 145 9.82 5.35 -10.49
C ALA A 145 11.27 4.85 -10.33
N MET A 146 11.65 4.45 -9.11
CA MET A 146 12.97 3.89 -8.83
C MET A 146 13.16 2.52 -9.48
N GLN A 147 12.16 1.64 -9.47
CA GLN A 147 12.23 0.34 -10.13
C GLN A 147 12.39 0.47 -11.64
N GLU A 148 11.67 1.40 -12.27
CA GLU A 148 11.86 1.71 -13.70
C GLU A 148 13.27 2.24 -13.99
N ALA A 149 13.83 3.10 -13.13
CA ALA A 149 15.18 3.62 -13.30
C ALA A 149 16.26 2.53 -13.10
N GLU A 150 16.10 1.69 -12.08
CA GLU A 150 17.12 0.71 -11.67
C GLU A 150 17.03 -0.62 -12.43
N PHE A 151 15.81 -1.03 -12.81
CA PHE A 151 15.52 -2.33 -13.39
C PHE A 151 14.87 -2.25 -14.79
N GLY A 152 14.38 -1.08 -15.21
CA GLY A 152 13.66 -0.90 -16.48
C GLY A 152 12.27 -1.55 -16.48
N ALA A 153 11.76 -1.94 -15.31
CA ALA A 153 10.45 -2.53 -15.12
C ALA A 153 10.05 -2.47 -13.63
N VAL A 154 8.75 -2.45 -13.38
CA VAL A 154 8.16 -2.65 -12.04
C VAL A 154 8.24 -4.12 -11.62
N ILE A 155 8.55 -4.35 -10.33
CA ILE A 155 8.53 -5.67 -9.72
C ILE A 155 7.10 -6.20 -9.67
N ASP A 156 6.87 -7.35 -10.28
CA ASP A 156 5.61 -8.09 -10.18
C ASP A 156 5.59 -8.95 -8.90
N LEU A 157 4.52 -8.81 -8.11
CA LEU A 157 4.30 -9.56 -6.87
C LEU A 157 2.94 -10.25 -6.90
N SER A 158 2.94 -11.56 -6.67
CA SER A 158 1.70 -12.29 -6.41
C SER A 158 1.17 -12.01 -4.99
N GLY A 159 -0.10 -12.35 -4.72
CA GLY A 159 -0.63 -12.30 -3.36
C GLY A 159 0.12 -13.21 -2.38
N GLN A 160 0.67 -14.32 -2.86
CA GLN A 160 1.52 -15.19 -2.05
C GLN A 160 2.88 -14.56 -1.78
N ASP A 161 3.50 -13.93 -2.79
CA ASP A 161 4.78 -13.23 -2.64
C ASP A 161 4.67 -12.17 -1.54
N LEU A 162 3.58 -11.39 -1.55
CA LEU A 162 3.32 -10.38 -0.55
C LEU A 162 3.16 -10.99 0.85
N ALA A 163 2.43 -12.10 0.98
CA ALA A 163 2.25 -12.79 2.25
C ALA A 163 3.59 -13.24 2.86
N ASP A 164 4.49 -13.76 2.03
CA ASP A 164 5.81 -14.22 2.48
C ASP A 164 6.73 -13.06 2.82
N LEU A 165 6.69 -11.97 2.04
CA LEU A 165 7.42 -10.75 2.34
C LEU A 165 6.96 -10.12 3.66
N VAL A 166 5.66 -10.11 3.94
CA VAL A 166 5.11 -9.67 5.23
C VAL A 166 5.63 -10.57 6.37
N ALA A 167 5.59 -11.89 6.17
CA ALA A 167 6.10 -12.86 7.13
C ALA A 167 7.58 -12.58 7.47
N PHE A 168 8.41 -12.44 6.45
CA PHE A 168 9.83 -12.13 6.59
C PHE A 168 10.10 -10.77 7.23
N ALA A 169 9.33 -9.73 6.88
CA ALA A 169 9.50 -8.40 7.44
C ALA A 169 9.25 -8.36 8.97
N HIS A 170 8.50 -9.31 9.53
CA HIS A 170 8.22 -9.37 10.97
C HIS A 170 8.93 -10.56 11.67
N ASP A 171 9.79 -11.31 10.99
CA ASP A 171 10.52 -12.46 11.56
C ASP A 171 11.99 -12.12 11.81
N ALA A 172 12.29 -11.63 13.02
CA ALA A 172 13.64 -11.25 13.40
C ALA A 172 14.66 -12.41 13.35
N GLU A 173 14.23 -13.66 13.57
CA GLU A 173 15.14 -14.81 13.53
C GLU A 173 15.48 -15.20 12.09
N GLU A 174 14.53 -15.08 11.17
CA GLU A 174 14.78 -15.28 9.76
C GLU A 174 15.61 -14.14 9.16
N GLN A 175 15.38 -12.88 9.58
CA GLN A 175 16.18 -11.74 9.14
C GLN A 175 17.66 -11.88 9.50
N LYS A 176 18.01 -12.46 10.65
CA LYS A 176 19.40 -12.77 11.03
C LYS A 176 20.10 -13.72 10.06
N LYS A 177 19.35 -14.51 9.29
CA LYS A 177 19.88 -15.45 8.29
C LYS A 177 20.12 -14.79 6.93
N LEU A 178 19.70 -13.54 6.75
CA LEU A 178 19.98 -12.77 5.55
C LEU A 178 21.44 -12.30 5.57
N THR A 179 22.16 -12.61 4.49
CA THR A 179 23.57 -12.29 4.31
C THR A 179 23.84 -11.82 2.88
N LEU A 180 24.91 -11.03 2.68
CA LEU A 180 25.25 -10.46 1.36
C LEU A 180 25.51 -11.52 0.27
N ASP A 181 26.00 -12.71 0.63
CA ASP A 181 26.25 -13.80 -0.33
C ASP A 181 24.98 -14.36 -0.97
N GLN A 182 23.83 -14.20 -0.30
CA GLN A 182 22.52 -14.61 -0.81
C GLN A 182 21.98 -13.66 -1.89
N VAL A 183 22.55 -12.46 -2.02
CA VAL A 183 22.14 -11.49 -3.04
C VAL A 183 22.61 -11.98 -4.42
N PRO A 184 21.69 -12.11 -5.41
CA PRO A 184 22.04 -12.49 -6.77
C PRO A 184 23.07 -11.55 -7.40
N GLU A 185 24.00 -12.09 -8.19
CA GLU A 185 25.08 -11.32 -8.84
C GLU A 185 24.58 -10.09 -9.60
N LYS A 186 23.45 -10.20 -10.29
CA LYS A 186 22.80 -9.09 -11.02
C LYS A 186 22.48 -7.84 -10.18
N PHE A 187 22.47 -7.97 -8.85
CA PHE A 187 22.17 -6.87 -7.92
C PHE A 187 23.35 -6.45 -7.06
N ARG A 188 24.47 -7.20 -7.04
CA ARG A 188 25.60 -6.92 -6.13
C ARG A 188 26.24 -5.56 -6.39
N ASP A 189 26.48 -5.23 -7.66
CA ASP A 189 27.05 -3.94 -8.07
C ASP A 189 26.17 -2.75 -7.64
N LYS A 190 24.86 -2.98 -7.43
CA LYS A 190 23.93 -1.94 -7.01
C LYS A 190 23.99 -1.66 -5.50
N LEU A 191 24.57 -2.56 -4.70
CA LEU A 191 24.71 -2.42 -3.24
C LEU A 191 25.97 -1.64 -2.82
N GLU A 192 26.89 -1.38 -3.75
CA GLU A 192 28.16 -0.69 -3.49
C GLU A 192 28.08 0.84 -3.72
N GLN A 193 26.87 1.36 -3.96
CA GLN A 193 26.59 2.78 -4.25
C GLN A 193 26.39 3.59 -2.97
#